data_AF-A0A7U9ERY5-F1
#
_entry.id   AF-A0A7U9ERY5-F1
#
_cell.length_a   1.000
_cell.length_b   1.000
_cell.length_c   1.000
_cell.angle_alpha   90.00
_cell.angle_beta   90.00
_cell.angle_gamma   90.00
#
_symmetry.space_group_name_H-M   'P 1'
#
loop_
_entity.id
_entity.type
_entity.pdbx_description
1 polymer ?
#
loop_
_entity_poly.entity_id
_entity_poly.type
_entity_poly.pdbx_seq_one_letter_code
_entity_poly.pdbx_strand_id
1 'polypeptide(L)'
;MKRIARLLLSCICLALLSGCLYPQERLKQNQIPYKDQVAAVQSAVDEYRKATGGLLPIKTRDMNTPMYLKYPVDFQKLVPRYMQEPPGNAYESGGVFQYMIIDAETNPTVKLLDLRLAERIRDLKLRLSMYTDKHKYPPFQDVVAPGVFTLDYKKLGYKEPPYVVSPFSGNNLPFVIDGNGEIYIDYRSDLYAALKKYPHHYKPGDDIRSILTDHSLFVPAYSLPYTIDAKTNEPIFFTK
;
A
#
# COMPACT_ATOMS: atom_id res chain seq x y z
N MET A 1 15.36 57.54 6.75
CA MET A 1 16.21 56.57 6.03
C MET A 1 16.33 55.21 6.72
N LYS A 2 16.81 55.10 7.98
CA LYS A 2 17.03 53.80 8.67
C LYS A 2 15.77 52.93 8.92
N ARG A 3 14.56 53.51 8.91
CA ARG A 3 13.27 52.78 9.04
C ARG A 3 12.79 52.20 7.70
N ILE A 4 12.97 52.95 6.61
CA ILE A 4 12.62 52.53 5.24
C ILE A 4 13.53 51.37 4.79
N ALA A 5 14.83 51.45 5.09
CA ALA A 5 15.78 50.37 4.81
C ALA A 5 15.44 49.07 5.54
N ARG A 6 14.93 49.14 6.78
CA ARG A 6 14.49 47.96 7.55
C ARG A 6 13.22 47.32 6.97
N LEU A 7 12.27 48.13 6.49
CA LEU A 7 11.07 47.65 5.81
C LEU A 7 11.41 46.97 4.47
N LEU A 8 12.31 47.55 3.69
CA LEU A 8 12.79 46.97 2.43
C LEU A 8 13.53 45.64 2.66
N LEU A 9 14.39 45.56 3.67
CA LEU A 9 15.10 44.33 4.02
C LEU A 9 14.11 43.23 4.48
N SER A 10 13.07 43.58 5.24
CA SER A 10 12.03 42.65 5.67
C SER A 10 11.19 42.13 4.49
N CYS A 11 10.86 42.98 3.52
CA CYS A 11 10.16 42.57 2.30
C CYS A 11 11.01 41.63 1.44
N ILE A 12 12.31 41.90 1.32
CA ILE A 12 13.24 41.04 0.58
C ILE A 12 13.37 39.67 1.26
N CYS A 13 13.46 39.62 2.59
CA CYS A 13 13.44 38.36 3.32
C CYS A 13 12.14 37.58 3.08
N LEU A 14 10.97 38.22 3.16
CA LEU A 14 9.69 37.56 2.89
C LEU A 14 9.58 37.02 1.46
N ALA A 15 10.16 37.71 0.47
CA ALA A 15 10.20 37.27 -0.92
C ALA A 15 11.19 36.12 -1.16
N LEU A 16 12.24 35.98 -0.33
CA LEU A 16 13.15 34.83 -0.39
C LEU A 16 12.55 33.57 0.28
N LEU A 17 11.62 33.74 1.24
CA LEU A 17 10.90 32.62 1.86
C LEU A 17 9.82 31.99 0.97
N SER A 18 9.40 32.62 -0.13
CA SER A 18 8.45 32.00 -1.08
C SER A 18 9.12 31.01 -2.05
N GLY A 19 10.44 30.82 -1.97
CA GLY A 19 11.25 29.96 -2.84
C GLY A 19 11.12 28.44 -2.65
N CYS A 20 10.09 27.94 -1.97
CA CYS A 20 9.84 26.49 -1.82
C CYS A 20 8.35 26.11 -2.00
N LEU A 21 7.57 26.90 -2.75
CA LEU A 21 6.22 26.48 -3.11
C LEU A 21 6.30 25.38 -4.18
N TYR A 22 6.24 24.11 -3.74
CA TYR A 22 6.20 22.97 -4.63
C TYR A 22 4.97 23.09 -5.56
N PRO A 23 5.14 23.15 -6.89
CA PRO A 23 4.04 23.43 -7.82
C PRO A 23 2.89 22.43 -7.67
N GLN A 24 1.65 22.92 -7.52
CA GLN A 24 0.48 22.05 -7.33
C GLN A 24 0.24 21.07 -8.50
N GLU A 25 0.66 21.41 -9.72
CA GLU A 25 0.59 20.50 -10.87
C GLU A 25 1.49 19.27 -10.72
N ARG A 26 2.68 19.43 -10.13
CA ARG A 26 3.58 18.30 -9.80
C ARG A 26 2.92 17.38 -8.77
N LEU A 27 2.20 17.93 -7.78
CA LEU A 27 1.47 17.14 -6.78
C LEU A 27 0.38 16.27 -7.39
N LYS A 28 -0.33 16.74 -8.43
CA LYS A 28 -1.35 15.94 -9.13
C LYS A 28 -0.72 14.81 -9.95
N GLN A 29 0.41 15.07 -10.62
CA GLN A 29 1.16 14.04 -11.35
C GLN A 29 1.71 12.95 -10.41
N ASN A 30 2.09 13.31 -9.18
CA ASN A 30 2.62 12.37 -8.18
C ASN A 30 1.57 11.39 -7.61
N GLN A 31 0.31 11.46 -8.05
CA GLN A 31 -0.76 10.54 -7.63
C GLN A 31 -1.07 9.45 -8.67
N ILE A 32 -0.46 9.53 -9.85
CA ILE A 32 -0.76 8.60 -10.95
C ILE A 32 0.32 7.51 -11.00
N PRO A 33 -0.07 6.22 -11.05
CA PRO A 33 0.86 5.11 -11.17
C PRO A 33 1.33 4.96 -12.62
N TYR A 34 2.39 5.67 -13.00
CA TYR A 34 2.94 5.56 -14.36
C TYR A 34 3.79 4.30 -14.54
N LYS A 35 3.48 3.50 -15.56
CA LYS A 35 4.23 2.27 -15.89
C LYS A 35 5.72 2.54 -16.11
N ASP A 36 6.05 3.64 -16.78
CA ASP A 36 7.44 3.98 -17.09
C ASP A 36 8.27 4.25 -15.83
N GLN A 37 7.65 4.79 -14.78
CA GLN A 37 8.33 5.00 -13.50
C GLN A 37 8.61 3.68 -12.79
N VAL A 38 7.64 2.74 -12.80
CA VAL A 38 7.86 1.39 -12.26
C VAL A 38 8.96 0.66 -13.04
N ALA A 39 8.95 0.75 -14.36
CA ALA A 39 9.98 0.15 -15.21
C ALA A 39 11.37 0.76 -14.94
N ALA A 40 11.47 2.08 -14.75
CA ALA A 40 12.73 2.73 -14.40
C ALA A 40 13.29 2.24 -13.05
N VAL A 41 12.43 2.09 -12.04
CA VAL A 41 12.84 1.53 -10.74
C VAL A 41 13.23 0.06 -10.87
N GLN A 42 12.50 -0.74 -11.65
CA GLN A 42 12.85 -2.13 -11.93
C GLN A 42 14.25 -2.24 -12.54
N SER A 43 14.56 -1.46 -13.58
CA SER A 43 15.89 -1.45 -14.20
C SER A 43 16.98 -1.09 -13.19
N ALA A 44 16.76 -0.09 -12.34
CA ALA A 44 17.73 0.28 -11.31
C ALA A 44 17.93 -0.83 -10.27
N VAL A 45 16.88 -1.54 -9.88
CA VAL A 45 16.94 -2.70 -8.99
C VAL A 45 17.73 -3.84 -9.63
N ASP A 46 17.49 -4.12 -10.91
CA ASP A 46 18.17 -5.19 -11.65
C ASP A 46 19.67 -4.90 -11.81
N GLU A 47 20.03 -3.65 -12.13
CA GLU A 47 21.42 -3.20 -12.20
C GLU A 47 22.12 -3.29 -10.83
N TYR A 48 21.45 -2.84 -9.75
CA TYR A 48 21.97 -2.97 -8.39
C TYR A 48 22.23 -4.43 -8.03
N ARG A 49 21.26 -5.31 -8.31
CA ARG A 49 21.36 -6.76 -8.02
C ARG A 49 22.52 -7.39 -8.77
N LYS A 50 22.70 -7.05 -10.05
CA LYS A 50 23.81 -7.53 -10.88
C LYS A 50 25.16 -7.05 -10.34
N ALA A 51 25.27 -5.78 -9.94
CA ALA A 51 26.51 -5.19 -9.46
C ALA A 51 26.93 -5.69 -8.07
N THR A 52 25.99 -6.16 -7.25
CA THR A 52 26.22 -6.59 -5.86
C THR A 52 26.25 -8.11 -5.68
N GLY A 53 26.25 -8.88 -6.77
CA GLY A 53 26.28 -10.34 -6.70
C GLY A 53 24.98 -10.96 -6.17
N GLY A 54 23.84 -10.28 -6.35
CA GLY A 54 22.52 -10.81 -6.02
C GLY A 54 21.79 -10.10 -4.88
N LEU A 55 22.38 -9.07 -4.24
CA LEU A 55 21.72 -8.34 -3.16
C LEU A 55 20.58 -7.46 -3.69
N LEU A 56 19.52 -7.30 -2.90
CA LEU A 56 18.40 -6.42 -3.23
C LEU A 56 18.49 -5.08 -2.48
N PRO A 57 18.11 -3.96 -3.12
CA PRO A 57 18.09 -2.64 -2.51
C PRO A 57 16.81 -2.47 -1.68
N ILE A 58 16.71 -3.21 -0.57
CA ILE A 58 15.53 -3.21 0.31
C ILE A 58 15.81 -2.52 1.65
N LYS A 59 14.75 -1.93 2.23
CA LYS A 59 14.71 -1.51 3.62
C LYS A 59 14.44 -2.72 4.50
N THR A 60 15.21 -2.89 5.58
CA THR A 60 15.01 -3.99 6.53
C THR A 60 13.67 -3.83 7.25
N ARG A 61 12.94 -4.95 7.40
CA ARG A 61 11.68 -5.06 8.14
C ARG A 61 11.72 -6.31 9.00
N ASP A 62 10.85 -6.37 10.02
CA ASP A 62 10.75 -7.53 10.89
C ASP A 62 10.32 -8.78 10.12
N MET A 63 10.77 -9.96 10.56
CA MET A 63 10.48 -11.23 9.91
C MET A 63 8.98 -11.51 9.78
N ASN A 64 8.20 -11.07 10.77
CA ASN A 64 6.75 -11.26 10.86
C ASN A 64 5.95 -10.27 10.00
N THR A 65 6.62 -9.36 9.28
CA THR A 65 5.95 -8.41 8.39
C THR A 65 5.22 -9.17 7.27
N PRO A 66 3.94 -8.83 6.99
CA PRO A 66 3.19 -9.46 5.91
C PRO A 66 3.91 -9.37 4.56
N MET A 67 3.74 -10.41 3.72
CA MET A 67 4.44 -10.59 2.43
C MET A 67 4.48 -9.30 1.59
N TYR A 68 3.33 -8.68 1.34
CA TYR A 68 3.21 -7.48 0.49
C TYR A 68 3.66 -6.17 1.16
N LEU A 69 4.11 -6.23 2.42
CA LEU A 69 4.64 -5.10 3.19
C LEU A 69 6.15 -5.26 3.51
N LYS A 70 6.74 -6.41 3.15
CA LYS A 70 8.02 -6.87 3.69
C LYS A 70 9.26 -6.25 3.06
N TYR A 71 9.22 -5.99 1.75
CA TYR A 71 10.41 -5.55 1.01
C TYR A 71 10.23 -4.19 0.31
N PRO A 72 10.13 -3.07 1.05
CA PRO A 72 10.16 -1.75 0.44
C PRO A 72 11.51 -1.48 -0.22
N VAL A 73 11.49 -0.83 -1.38
CA VAL A 73 12.70 -0.37 -2.06
C VAL A 73 13.41 0.69 -1.21
N ASP A 74 14.73 0.55 -1.10
CA ASP A 74 15.62 1.51 -0.48
C ASP A 74 16.31 2.35 -1.56
N PHE A 75 15.70 3.49 -1.88
CA PHE A 75 16.25 4.42 -2.87
C PHE A 75 17.62 4.99 -2.49
N GLN A 76 18.04 4.96 -1.21
CA GLN A 76 19.38 5.39 -0.82
C GLN A 76 20.48 4.48 -1.39
N LYS A 77 20.13 3.21 -1.68
CA LYS A 77 21.03 2.26 -2.34
C LYS A 77 21.05 2.40 -3.86
N LEU A 78 20.01 3.02 -4.44
CA LEU A 78 19.86 3.20 -5.87
C LEU A 78 20.39 4.56 -6.37
N VAL A 79 20.17 5.62 -5.61
CA VAL A 79 20.51 7.00 -5.99
C VAL A 79 21.91 7.39 -5.49
N PRO A 80 22.72 8.13 -6.29
CA PRO A 80 22.51 8.50 -7.70
C PRO A 80 23.04 7.45 -8.70
N ARG A 81 23.57 6.33 -8.21
CA ARG A 81 24.41 5.42 -9.01
C ARG A 81 23.65 4.62 -10.08
N TYR A 82 22.46 4.15 -9.76
CA TYR A 82 21.61 3.31 -10.62
C TYR A 82 20.38 4.07 -11.13
N MET A 83 20.08 5.23 -10.54
CA MET A 83 19.07 6.17 -11.02
C MET A 83 19.35 7.58 -10.45
N GLN A 84 18.93 8.62 -11.16
CA GLN A 84 19.24 10.02 -10.79
C GLN A 84 18.52 10.46 -9.51
N GLU A 85 17.22 10.20 -9.41
CA GLU A 85 16.38 10.57 -8.28
C GLU A 85 15.18 9.61 -8.18
N PRO A 86 14.58 9.42 -6.99
CA PRO A 86 13.39 8.59 -6.85
C PRO A 86 12.20 9.20 -7.62
N PRO A 87 11.28 8.37 -8.17
CA PRO A 87 10.13 8.88 -8.91
C PRO A 87 9.30 9.87 -8.10
N GLY A 88 8.73 10.90 -8.73
CA GLY A 88 7.92 11.90 -8.03
C GLY A 88 6.70 11.35 -7.30
N ASN A 89 6.13 10.24 -7.78
CA ASN A 89 5.01 9.55 -7.14
C ASN A 89 5.44 8.61 -5.98
N ALA A 90 6.75 8.46 -5.75
CA ALA A 90 7.28 7.71 -4.61
C ALA A 90 7.08 8.51 -3.32
N TYR A 91 6.81 7.81 -2.23
CA TYR A 91 6.66 8.39 -0.90
C TYR A 91 7.89 9.20 -0.46
N GLU A 92 9.08 8.70 -0.79
CA GLU A 92 10.36 9.37 -0.51
C GLU A 92 10.48 10.74 -1.22
N SER A 93 9.72 10.96 -2.29
CA SER A 93 9.64 12.22 -3.05
C SER A 93 8.37 13.03 -2.74
N GLY A 94 7.61 12.66 -1.69
CA GLY A 94 6.36 13.32 -1.32
C GLY A 94 5.13 12.83 -2.09
N GLY A 95 5.25 11.72 -2.83
CA GLY A 95 4.14 11.04 -3.48
C GLY A 95 3.36 10.09 -2.55
N VAL A 96 2.44 9.33 -3.13
CA VAL A 96 1.50 8.46 -2.38
C VAL A 96 1.82 6.97 -2.51
N PHE A 97 2.85 6.59 -3.26
CA PHE A 97 3.20 5.19 -3.48
C PHE A 97 4.51 4.82 -2.79
N GLN A 98 4.49 3.71 -2.05
CA GLN A 98 5.72 3.04 -1.65
C GLN A 98 6.06 2.01 -2.73
N TYR A 99 7.29 2.05 -3.24
CA TYR A 99 7.79 1.03 -4.15
C TYR A 99 8.20 -0.21 -3.35
N MET A 100 7.72 -1.37 -3.78
CA MET A 100 7.87 -2.66 -3.12
C MET A 100 8.51 -3.65 -4.10
N ILE A 101 9.32 -4.57 -3.58
CA ILE A 101 9.80 -5.75 -4.31
C ILE A 101 8.95 -6.94 -3.87
N ILE A 102 8.33 -7.63 -4.81
CA ILE A 102 7.72 -8.95 -4.58
C ILE A 102 8.61 -10.04 -5.17
N ASP A 103 8.36 -11.30 -4.81
CA ASP A 103 9.10 -12.46 -5.31
C ASP A 103 10.62 -12.34 -5.15
N ALA A 104 11.04 -11.75 -4.02
CA ALA A 104 12.43 -11.39 -3.72
C ALA A 104 13.42 -12.55 -3.84
N GLU A 105 12.97 -13.78 -3.56
CA GLU A 105 13.82 -14.98 -3.58
C GLU A 105 13.95 -15.61 -4.98
N THR A 106 13.04 -15.31 -5.89
CA THR A 106 12.95 -15.97 -7.21
C THR A 106 13.14 -14.95 -8.34
N ASN A 107 12.11 -14.15 -8.60
CA ASN A 107 12.08 -13.13 -9.64
C ASN A 107 11.67 -11.76 -9.06
N PRO A 108 12.62 -11.03 -8.44
CA PRO A 108 12.37 -9.73 -7.81
C PRO A 108 11.65 -8.77 -8.75
N THR A 109 10.40 -8.47 -8.45
CA THR A 109 9.54 -7.63 -9.30
C THR A 109 9.07 -6.41 -8.53
N VAL A 110 9.28 -5.22 -9.11
CA VAL A 110 8.88 -3.94 -8.52
C VAL A 110 7.38 -3.72 -8.73
N LYS A 111 6.71 -3.38 -7.63
CA LYS A 111 5.28 -3.05 -7.55
C LYS A 111 5.08 -1.82 -6.67
N LEU A 112 3.86 -1.32 -6.65
CA LEU A 112 3.42 -0.15 -5.90
C LEU A 112 2.50 -0.58 -4.75
N LEU A 113 2.75 -0.01 -3.58
CA LEU A 113 1.82 -0.01 -2.46
C LEU A 113 1.24 1.39 -2.34
N ASP A 114 -0.08 1.49 -2.37
CA ASP A 114 -0.80 2.75 -2.19
C ASP A 114 -0.93 3.08 -0.70
N LEU A 115 -0.24 4.13 -0.25
CA LEU A 115 -0.20 4.52 1.16
C LEU A 115 -1.52 5.08 1.66
N ARG A 116 -2.43 5.49 0.76
CA ARG A 116 -3.79 5.91 1.14
C ARG A 116 -4.56 4.76 1.79
N LEU A 117 -4.25 3.51 1.44
CA LEU A 117 -4.80 2.33 2.09
C LEU A 117 -4.38 2.25 3.56
N ALA A 118 -3.09 2.51 3.82
CA ALA A 118 -2.52 2.51 5.17
C ALA A 118 -3.14 3.60 6.06
N GLU A 119 -3.39 4.79 5.50
CA GLU A 119 -4.04 5.90 6.21
C GLU A 119 -5.45 5.50 6.69
N ARG A 120 -6.26 4.90 5.81
CA ARG A 120 -7.61 4.46 6.18
C ARG A 120 -7.62 3.37 7.25
N ILE A 121 -6.67 2.44 7.18
CA ILE A 121 -6.52 1.40 8.21
C ILE A 121 -6.10 2.04 9.54
N ARG A 122 -5.17 3.00 9.52
CA ARG A 122 -4.73 3.71 10.72
C ARG A 122 -5.87 4.45 11.40
N ASP A 123 -6.72 5.12 10.63
CA ASP A 123 -7.91 5.82 11.15
C ASP A 123 -8.88 4.85 11.84
N LEU A 124 -9.15 3.70 11.20
CA LEU A 124 -10.02 2.68 11.77
C LEU A 124 -9.41 2.03 13.01
N LYS A 125 -8.10 1.72 12.98
CA LYS A 125 -7.34 1.19 14.13
C LYS A 125 -7.39 2.14 15.32
N LEU A 126 -7.28 3.46 15.11
CA LEU A 126 -7.38 4.44 16.20
C LEU A 126 -8.76 4.39 16.87
N ARG A 127 -9.84 4.39 16.08
CA ARG A 127 -11.21 4.29 16.63
C ARG A 127 -11.46 2.98 17.33
N LEU A 128 -10.96 1.89 16.76
CA LEU A 128 -11.04 0.57 17.37
C LEU A 128 -10.32 0.56 18.70
N SER A 129 -9.09 1.08 18.76
CA SER A 129 -8.30 1.19 19.99
C SER A 129 -9.05 1.98 21.07
N MET A 130 -9.60 3.15 20.73
CA MET A 130 -10.42 3.94 21.66
C MET A 130 -11.67 3.19 22.16
N TYR A 131 -12.25 2.33 21.33
CA TYR A 131 -13.39 1.50 21.72
C TYR A 131 -12.95 0.37 22.66
N THR A 132 -11.87 -0.34 22.32
CA THR A 132 -11.34 -1.47 23.08
C THR A 132 -10.81 -1.05 24.45
N ASP A 133 -10.25 0.16 24.57
CA ASP A 133 -9.83 0.72 25.86
C ASP A 133 -11.00 0.83 26.86
N LYS A 134 -12.23 1.00 26.34
CA LYS A 134 -13.45 1.10 27.15
C LYS A 134 -14.19 -0.23 27.30
N HIS A 135 -14.14 -1.12 26.31
CA HIS A 135 -15.00 -2.31 26.22
C HIS A 135 -14.24 -3.65 26.23
N LYS A 136 -12.90 -3.63 26.34
CA LYS A 136 -11.97 -4.77 26.34
C LYS A 136 -11.87 -5.57 25.04
N TYR A 137 -12.94 -5.63 24.24
CA TYR A 137 -12.99 -6.41 23.00
C TYR A 137 -13.42 -5.56 21.80
N PRO A 138 -12.95 -5.86 20.58
CA PRO A 138 -13.48 -5.26 19.36
C PRO A 138 -15.00 -5.44 19.25
N PRO A 139 -15.71 -4.49 18.63
CA PRO A 139 -17.13 -4.64 18.37
C PRO A 139 -17.34 -5.56 17.15
N PHE A 140 -17.07 -6.85 17.30
CA PHE A 140 -17.33 -7.85 16.27
C PHE A 140 -18.83 -7.91 15.93
N GLN A 141 -19.14 -8.17 14.66
CA GLN A 141 -20.51 -8.30 14.18
C GLN A 141 -20.80 -9.70 13.63
N ASP A 142 -20.32 -10.02 12.42
CA ASP A 142 -20.56 -11.30 11.75
C ASP A 142 -19.28 -12.11 11.59
N VAL A 143 -19.40 -13.43 11.63
CA VAL A 143 -18.31 -14.36 11.26
C VAL A 143 -18.32 -14.54 9.74
N VAL A 144 -17.26 -14.11 9.07
CA VAL A 144 -17.14 -14.21 7.61
C VAL A 144 -16.39 -15.48 7.20
N ALA A 145 -15.43 -15.90 8.01
CA ALA A 145 -14.70 -17.16 7.91
C ALA A 145 -14.12 -17.52 9.29
N PRO A 146 -13.59 -18.74 9.51
CA PRO A 146 -12.93 -19.08 10.76
C PRO A 146 -11.84 -18.04 11.14
N GLY A 147 -12.03 -17.35 12.27
CA GLY A 147 -11.10 -16.32 12.74
C GLY A 147 -11.12 -14.98 11.99
N VAL A 148 -12.09 -14.77 11.07
CA VAL A 148 -12.26 -13.53 10.31
C VAL A 148 -13.67 -12.98 10.50
N PHE A 149 -13.75 -11.74 10.96
CA PHE A 149 -14.99 -11.10 11.39
C PHE A 149 -15.23 -9.76 10.71
N THR A 150 -16.48 -9.32 10.66
CA THR A 150 -16.83 -7.92 10.38
C THR A 150 -16.90 -7.11 11.68
N LEU A 151 -16.87 -5.78 11.54
CA LEU A 151 -16.99 -4.82 12.63
C LEU A 151 -18.36 -4.14 12.63
N ASP A 152 -18.95 -3.97 13.80
CA ASP A 152 -20.09 -3.08 14.01
C ASP A 152 -19.60 -1.62 13.99
N TYR A 153 -19.62 -1.04 12.80
CA TYR A 153 -19.15 0.33 12.57
C TYR A 153 -19.99 1.38 13.29
N LYS A 154 -21.25 1.09 13.65
CA LYS A 154 -22.10 2.02 14.41
C LYS A 154 -21.55 2.20 15.82
N LYS A 155 -21.07 1.12 16.45
CA LYS A 155 -20.38 1.18 17.76
C LYS A 155 -19.05 1.95 17.70
N LEU A 156 -18.42 2.00 16.53
CA LEU A 156 -17.20 2.79 16.28
C LEU A 156 -17.48 4.25 15.88
N GLY A 157 -18.75 4.67 15.93
CA GLY A 157 -19.17 6.05 15.65
C GLY A 157 -19.18 6.41 14.17
N TYR A 158 -19.25 5.43 13.28
CA TYR A 158 -19.46 5.66 11.85
C TYR A 158 -20.95 5.68 11.52
N LYS A 159 -21.34 6.57 10.60
CA LYS A 159 -22.70 6.61 10.02
C LYS A 159 -22.89 5.52 8.96
N GLU A 160 -21.83 5.28 8.18
CA GLU A 160 -21.76 4.29 7.11
C GLU A 160 -20.46 3.50 7.23
N PRO A 161 -20.42 2.23 6.79
CA PRO A 161 -19.19 1.43 6.79
C PRO A 161 -18.05 2.14 6.03
N PRO A 162 -16.88 2.33 6.65
CA PRO A 162 -15.71 2.85 5.96
C PRO A 162 -15.21 1.84 4.93
N TYR A 163 -14.53 2.33 3.90
CA TYR A 163 -13.97 1.54 2.82
C TYR A 163 -12.65 2.13 2.32
N VAL A 164 -11.95 1.35 1.51
CA VAL A 164 -10.85 1.83 0.65
C VAL A 164 -11.22 1.66 -0.82
N VAL A 165 -10.63 2.47 -1.69
CA VAL A 165 -10.76 2.29 -3.13
C VAL A 165 -9.70 1.30 -3.60
N SER A 166 -10.12 0.22 -4.26
CA SER A 166 -9.22 -0.78 -4.79
C SER A 166 -8.30 -0.18 -5.86
N PRO A 167 -6.96 -0.41 -5.79
CA PRO A 167 -6.06 -0.04 -6.86
C PRO A 167 -6.16 -1.00 -8.07
N PHE A 168 -6.90 -2.10 -7.96
CA PHE A 168 -7.08 -3.10 -9.04
C PHE A 168 -8.35 -2.87 -9.84
N SER A 169 -9.47 -2.62 -9.15
CA SER A 169 -10.80 -2.50 -9.77
C SER A 169 -11.39 -1.10 -9.70
N GLY A 170 -10.89 -0.22 -8.81
CA GLY A 170 -11.53 1.05 -8.48
C GLY A 170 -12.79 0.91 -7.62
N ASN A 171 -13.17 -0.30 -7.23
CA ASN A 171 -14.33 -0.54 -6.37
C ASN A 171 -14.02 -0.21 -4.91
N ASN A 172 -15.07 0.05 -4.13
CA ASN A 172 -14.96 0.18 -2.69
C ASN A 172 -14.80 -1.20 -2.04
N LEU A 173 -13.70 -1.41 -1.33
CA LEU A 173 -13.43 -2.64 -0.59
C LEU A 173 -13.72 -2.43 0.90
N PRO A 174 -14.43 -3.38 1.54
CA PRO A 174 -14.69 -3.33 2.97
C PRO A 174 -13.46 -3.79 3.77
N PHE A 175 -13.50 -3.56 5.08
CA PHE A 175 -12.52 -4.11 6.02
C PHE A 175 -13.06 -5.34 6.75
N VAL A 176 -12.14 -6.22 7.11
CA VAL A 176 -12.36 -7.34 8.05
C VAL A 176 -11.33 -7.27 9.16
N ILE A 177 -11.60 -7.97 10.27
CA ILE A 177 -10.73 -8.02 11.43
C ILE A 177 -10.48 -9.48 11.84
N ASP A 178 -9.28 -9.78 12.32
CA ASP A 178 -8.96 -11.09 12.87
C ASP A 178 -9.20 -11.18 14.39
N GLY A 179 -8.99 -12.36 14.97
CA GLY A 179 -9.10 -12.56 16.42
C GLY A 179 -8.08 -11.78 17.27
N ASN A 180 -6.99 -11.28 16.67
CA ASN A 180 -5.97 -10.49 17.36
C ASN A 180 -6.28 -8.98 17.33
N GLY A 181 -7.35 -8.58 16.65
CA GLY A 181 -7.72 -7.18 16.49
C GLY A 181 -7.02 -6.49 15.30
N GLU A 182 -6.35 -7.24 14.43
CA GLU A 182 -5.70 -6.71 13.25
C GLU A 182 -6.69 -6.51 12.11
N ILE A 183 -6.62 -5.35 11.46
CA ILE A 183 -7.53 -4.93 10.40
C ILE A 183 -6.92 -5.21 9.03
N TYR A 184 -7.72 -5.80 8.15
CA TYR A 184 -7.36 -6.15 6.79
C TYR A 184 -8.39 -5.61 5.79
N ILE A 185 -7.98 -5.45 4.55
CA ILE A 185 -8.84 -5.11 3.41
C ILE A 185 -9.34 -6.41 2.78
N ASP A 186 -10.65 -6.49 2.54
CA ASP A 186 -11.26 -7.64 1.88
C ASP A 186 -11.18 -7.53 0.36
N TYR A 187 -10.24 -8.25 -0.25
CA TYR A 187 -10.00 -8.30 -1.69
C TYR A 187 -10.83 -9.35 -2.43
N ARG A 188 -11.80 -10.04 -1.80
CA ARG A 188 -12.57 -11.11 -2.47
C ARG A 188 -13.25 -10.65 -3.76
N SER A 189 -13.79 -9.44 -3.80
CA SER A 189 -14.43 -8.89 -5.01
C SER A 189 -13.43 -8.69 -6.16
N ASP A 190 -12.24 -8.20 -5.87
CA ASP A 190 -11.16 -8.04 -6.85
C ASP A 190 -10.66 -9.39 -7.35
N LEU A 191 -10.44 -10.34 -6.44
CA LEU A 191 -10.02 -11.69 -6.77
C LEU A 191 -11.06 -12.41 -7.63
N TYR A 192 -12.34 -12.25 -7.31
CA TYR A 192 -13.42 -12.84 -8.08
C TYR A 192 -13.43 -12.32 -9.53
N ALA A 193 -13.28 -11.00 -9.70
CA ALA A 193 -13.18 -10.40 -11.03
C ALA A 193 -11.93 -10.87 -11.77
N ALA A 194 -10.78 -10.97 -11.09
CA ALA A 194 -9.53 -11.42 -11.68
C ALA A 194 -9.57 -12.89 -12.11
N LEU A 195 -10.11 -13.78 -11.27
CA LEU A 195 -10.26 -15.21 -11.57
C LEU A 195 -11.17 -15.45 -12.79
N LYS A 196 -12.19 -14.62 -12.98
CA LYS A 196 -13.05 -14.68 -14.19
C LYS A 196 -12.38 -14.15 -15.44
N LYS A 197 -11.50 -13.15 -15.29
CA LYS A 197 -10.92 -12.41 -16.41
C LYS A 197 -9.66 -13.07 -16.95
N TYR A 198 -8.84 -13.64 -16.08
CA TYR A 198 -7.51 -14.15 -16.42
C TYR A 198 -7.45 -15.67 -16.31
N PRO A 199 -6.77 -16.35 -17.23
CA PRO A 199 -6.56 -17.79 -17.12
C PRO A 199 -5.71 -18.09 -15.88
N HIS A 200 -6.09 -19.14 -15.14
CA HIS A 200 -5.37 -19.55 -13.94
C HIS A 200 -5.44 -21.07 -13.74
N HIS A 201 -4.53 -21.61 -12.92
CA HIS A 201 -4.45 -23.05 -12.60
C HIS A 201 -4.52 -23.33 -11.09
N TYR A 202 -4.93 -22.32 -10.31
CA TYR A 202 -5.12 -22.43 -8.86
C TYR A 202 -6.09 -23.56 -8.49
N LYS A 203 -5.76 -24.25 -7.41
CA LYS A 203 -6.57 -25.28 -6.76
C LYS A 203 -6.95 -24.83 -5.34
N PRO A 204 -8.00 -25.42 -4.75
CA PRO A 204 -8.27 -25.23 -3.33
C PRO A 204 -7.03 -25.54 -2.48
N GLY A 205 -6.66 -24.61 -1.61
CA GLY A 205 -5.43 -24.63 -0.82
C GLY A 205 -4.29 -23.76 -1.37
N ASP A 206 -4.35 -23.32 -2.63
CA ASP A 206 -3.37 -22.39 -3.19
C ASP A 206 -3.66 -20.95 -2.75
N ASP A 207 -2.62 -20.14 -2.53
CA ASP A 207 -2.76 -18.69 -2.37
C ASP A 207 -2.96 -18.04 -3.74
N ILE A 208 -4.10 -17.41 -3.93
CA ILE A 208 -4.51 -16.86 -5.24
C ILE A 208 -4.19 -15.38 -5.44
N ARG A 209 -3.59 -14.71 -4.43
CA ARG A 209 -3.37 -13.25 -4.50
C ARG A 209 -2.44 -12.81 -5.62
N SER A 210 -1.55 -13.70 -6.07
CA SER A 210 -0.64 -13.44 -7.20
C SER A 210 -1.38 -13.05 -8.48
N ILE A 211 -2.61 -13.53 -8.71
CA ILE A 211 -3.40 -13.13 -9.89
C ILE A 211 -3.62 -11.61 -9.98
N LEU A 212 -3.66 -10.92 -8.85
CA LEU A 212 -3.77 -9.47 -8.81
C LEU A 212 -2.43 -8.81 -9.15
N THR A 213 -1.32 -9.33 -8.61
CA THR A 213 0.01 -8.76 -8.83
C THR A 213 0.53 -9.02 -10.24
N ASP A 214 0.17 -10.13 -10.86
CA ASP A 214 0.64 -10.51 -12.20
C ASP A 214 0.07 -9.58 -13.28
N HIS A 215 -1.12 -9.03 -13.03
CA HIS A 215 -1.86 -8.21 -13.99
C HIS A 215 -1.96 -6.73 -13.57
N SER A 216 -1.26 -6.31 -12.52
CA SER A 216 -1.29 -4.95 -12.00
C SER A 216 0.10 -4.45 -11.61
N LEU A 217 0.24 -3.13 -11.50
CA LEU A 217 1.41 -2.51 -10.87
C LEU A 217 1.36 -2.58 -9.35
N PHE A 218 0.22 -2.94 -8.76
CA PHE A 218 -0.03 -2.82 -7.32
C PHE A 218 0.10 -4.14 -6.56
N VAL A 219 0.43 -4.04 -5.27
CA VAL A 219 0.32 -5.15 -4.31
C VAL A 219 -0.99 -5.09 -3.52
N PRO A 220 -1.62 -6.23 -3.16
CA PRO A 220 -2.78 -6.25 -2.29
C PRO A 220 -2.31 -6.07 -0.84
N ALA A 221 -1.98 -4.83 -0.47
CA ALA A 221 -1.52 -4.48 0.86
C ALA A 221 -2.59 -4.74 1.92
N TYR A 222 -2.18 -5.08 3.14
CA TYR A 222 -3.09 -5.36 4.27
C TYR A 222 -4.15 -6.42 3.95
N SER A 223 -3.74 -7.43 3.19
CA SER A 223 -4.59 -8.51 2.71
C SER A 223 -4.35 -9.80 3.51
N LEU A 224 -5.42 -10.47 3.91
CA LEU A 224 -5.36 -11.86 4.36
C LEU A 224 -5.06 -12.79 3.17
N PRO A 225 -4.50 -13.99 3.38
CA PRO A 225 -4.38 -14.98 2.32
C PRO A 225 -5.77 -15.48 1.88
N TYR A 226 -5.89 -15.83 0.60
CA TYR A 226 -7.12 -16.33 0.00
C TYR A 226 -6.88 -17.62 -0.76
N THR A 227 -7.91 -18.45 -0.87
CA THR A 227 -7.91 -19.64 -1.71
C THR A 227 -9.23 -19.76 -2.46
N ILE A 228 -9.38 -20.80 -3.27
CA ILE A 228 -10.59 -21.07 -4.05
C ILE A 228 -11.46 -22.09 -3.33
N ASP A 229 -12.76 -21.84 -3.26
CA ASP A 229 -13.74 -22.83 -2.78
C ASP A 229 -13.88 -23.98 -3.79
N ALA A 230 -13.82 -25.22 -3.30
CA ALA A 230 -13.84 -26.41 -4.14
C ALA A 230 -15.19 -26.64 -4.87
N LYS A 231 -16.29 -26.04 -4.40
CA LYS A 231 -17.63 -26.23 -4.95
C LYS A 231 -18.03 -25.09 -5.86
N THR A 232 -17.77 -23.85 -5.45
CA THR A 232 -18.24 -22.65 -6.15
C THR A 232 -17.16 -22.04 -7.06
N ASN A 233 -15.90 -22.42 -6.87
CA ASN A 233 -14.75 -21.79 -7.52
C ASN A 233 -14.62 -20.29 -7.20
N GLU A 234 -15.19 -19.84 -6.08
CA GLU A 234 -15.14 -18.45 -5.62
C GLU A 234 -13.99 -18.23 -4.62
N PRO A 235 -13.44 -17.00 -4.53
CA PRO A 235 -12.39 -16.69 -3.58
C PRO A 235 -12.94 -16.66 -2.14
N ILE A 236 -12.32 -17.45 -1.27
CA ILE A 236 -12.59 -17.51 0.16
C ILE A 236 -11.31 -17.19 0.94
N PHE A 237 -11.46 -16.75 2.19
CA PHE A 237 -10.30 -16.55 3.07
C PHE A 237 -9.58 -17.88 3.29
N PHE A 238 -8.26 -17.87 3.18
CA PHE A 238 -7.46 -19.05 3.47
C PHE A 238 -7.20 -19.12 4.98
N THR A 239 -8.14 -19.75 5.68
CA THR A 239 -8.04 -20.01 7.11
C THR A 239 -7.38 -21.38 7.33
N LYS A 240 -6.25 -21.42 8.04
CA LYS A 240 -5.60 -22.67 8.44
C LYS A 240 -6.15 -23.17 9.78
#